data_AF-C9SBA2-F1
#
_entry.id   AF-C9SBA2-F1
#
_cell.length_a   1.000
_cell.length_b   1.000
_cell.length_c   1.000
_cell.angle_alpha   90.00
_cell.angle_beta   90.00
_cell.angle_gamma   90.00
#
_symmetry.space_group_name_H-M   'P 1'
#
loop_
_entity.id
_entity.type
_entity.pdbx_description
1 polymer ?
#
loop_
_entity_poly.entity_id
_entity_poly.type
_entity_poly.pdbx_seq_one_letter_code
_entity_poly.pdbx_strand_id
1 'polypeptide(L)'
;MVLLATTFTIWHNFVTPQYIPSYPLRVALWAVYTILQGLFATGLWVIAHECGHGAFSDSTRVNNVTGWFLHSALLVPYYSWQMSHSKHHKATGNMERDMVFVPRTREEHATRLGTMAHELAELTEETPIATLLHLVGQQLVGWPSYLVNNVTGHNYHERHREGRGKGKHNGFGGGVNHFDPRSPLCITFLQHTDPSLPHYTGEQGNFVRGAADTIDREMGFVGRHLLHGIVETHVLHHYISSIPFYNADEATEAIKPVMGKHYRADVRDGPWGFIRSLWTSARSCQWVEPSVGAEGAGKGILFFRNRNHIGVPPMGRTDKQ
;
A
#
# COMPACT_ATOMS: atom_id res chain seq x y z
N MET A 1 -13.78 18.23 -0.23
CA MET A 1 -14.76 18.76 0.74
C MET A 1 -16.19 18.73 0.22
N VAL A 2 -16.58 19.52 -0.80
CA VAL A 2 -17.98 19.60 -1.27
C VAL A 2 -18.65 18.23 -1.47
N LEU A 3 -18.03 17.30 -2.20
CA LEU A 3 -18.58 15.97 -2.45
C LEU A 3 -18.89 15.16 -1.17
N LEU A 4 -18.06 15.29 -0.12
CA LEU A 4 -18.29 14.64 1.18
C LEU A 4 -19.53 15.24 1.86
N ALA A 5 -19.63 16.57 1.91
CA ALA A 5 -20.76 17.26 2.51
C ALA A 5 -22.07 17.00 1.75
N THR A 6 -22.05 17.09 0.42
CA THR A 6 -23.23 16.86 -0.43
C THR A 6 -23.74 15.42 -0.30
N THR A 7 -22.88 14.41 -0.35
CA THR A 7 -23.33 13.02 -0.19
C THR A 7 -23.78 12.69 1.24
N PHE A 8 -23.16 13.27 2.28
CA PHE A 8 -23.69 13.18 3.64
C PHE A 8 -25.08 13.79 3.77
N THR A 9 -25.28 15.03 3.31
CA THR A 9 -26.59 15.71 3.35
C THR A 9 -27.66 14.95 2.60
N ILE A 10 -27.34 14.35 1.44
CA ILE A 10 -28.28 13.50 0.69
C ILE A 10 -28.64 12.24 1.49
N TRP A 11 -27.65 11.49 1.99
CA TRP A 11 -27.91 10.23 2.70
C TRP A 11 -28.63 10.44 4.04
N HIS A 12 -28.21 11.45 4.81
CA HIS A 12 -28.82 11.80 6.09
C HIS A 12 -30.31 12.16 5.94
N ASN A 13 -30.66 12.95 4.92
CA ASN A 13 -32.04 13.42 4.73
C ASN A 13 -32.94 12.39 4.03
N PHE A 14 -32.42 11.59 3.10
CA PHE A 14 -33.24 10.71 2.24
C PHE A 14 -33.13 9.21 2.54
N VAL A 15 -32.08 8.71 3.21
CA VAL A 15 -31.98 7.27 3.58
C VAL A 15 -32.55 7.04 4.99
N THR A 16 -33.77 7.55 5.18
CA THR A 16 -34.54 7.51 6.43
C THR A 16 -35.71 6.52 6.33
N PRO A 17 -36.31 6.07 7.45
CA PRO A 17 -37.48 5.18 7.41
C PRO A 17 -38.71 5.78 6.71
N GLN A 18 -38.80 7.11 6.61
CA GLN A 18 -39.91 7.82 5.96
C GLN A 18 -39.86 7.68 4.43
N TYR A 19 -38.69 7.87 3.82
CA TYR A 19 -38.52 7.81 2.37
C TYR A 19 -38.17 6.40 1.87
N ILE A 20 -37.45 5.61 2.67
CA ILE A 20 -37.03 4.24 2.34
C ILE A 20 -37.50 3.30 3.47
N PRO A 21 -38.75 2.80 3.47
CA PRO A 21 -39.27 1.98 4.58
C PRO A 21 -38.55 0.64 4.78
N SER A 22 -38.00 0.04 3.71
CA SER A 22 -37.25 -1.22 3.77
C SER A 22 -35.91 -1.06 4.51
N TYR A 23 -35.78 -1.70 5.67
CA TYR A 23 -34.54 -1.67 6.46
C TYR A 23 -33.33 -2.28 5.72
N PRO A 24 -33.41 -3.46 5.06
CA PRO A 24 -32.29 -3.99 4.28
C PRO A 24 -31.82 -3.03 3.17
N LEU A 25 -32.75 -2.32 2.52
CA LEU A 25 -32.41 -1.33 1.50
C LEU A 25 -31.70 -0.11 2.12
N ARG A 26 -32.12 0.37 3.29
CA ARG A 26 -31.38 1.41 4.03
C ARG A 26 -29.96 0.95 4.37
N VAL A 27 -29.78 -0.28 4.84
CA VAL A 27 -28.45 -0.84 5.17
C VAL A 27 -27.56 -0.90 3.92
N ALA A 28 -28.08 -1.39 2.79
CA ALA A 28 -27.35 -1.42 1.51
C ALA A 28 -26.96 -0.01 1.03
N LEU A 29 -27.88 0.96 1.12
CA LEU A 29 -27.60 2.35 0.77
C LEU A 29 -26.54 2.98 1.69
N TRP A 30 -26.59 2.75 3.00
CA TRP A 30 -25.56 3.24 3.92
C TRP A 30 -24.18 2.59 3.68
N ALA A 31 -24.12 1.33 3.22
CA ALA A 31 -22.87 0.72 2.77
C ALA A 31 -22.29 1.41 1.51
N VAL A 32 -23.14 1.74 0.53
CA VAL A 32 -22.74 2.52 -0.67
C VAL A 32 -22.20 3.91 -0.28
N TYR A 33 -22.85 4.59 0.68
CA TYR A 33 -22.35 5.86 1.21
C TYR A 33 -20.95 5.76 1.81
N THR A 34 -20.69 4.72 2.62
CA THR A 34 -19.36 4.50 3.22
C THR A 34 -18.28 4.33 2.15
N ILE A 35 -18.58 3.63 1.05
CA ILE A 35 -17.66 3.48 -0.09
C ILE A 35 -17.43 4.85 -0.77
N LEU A 36 -18.48 5.60 -1.10
CA LEU A 36 -18.37 6.90 -1.77
C LEU A 36 -17.59 7.94 -0.92
N GLN A 37 -17.87 8.00 0.38
CA GLN A 37 -17.12 8.83 1.32
C GLN A 37 -15.66 8.40 1.38
N GLY A 38 -15.38 7.09 1.43
CA GLY A 38 -14.01 6.55 1.41
C GLY A 38 -13.23 6.97 0.16
N LEU A 39 -13.84 6.94 -1.02
CA LEU A 39 -13.20 7.40 -2.26
C LEU A 39 -12.89 8.91 -2.22
N PHE A 40 -13.88 9.74 -1.86
CA PHE A 40 -13.67 11.19 -1.79
C PHE A 40 -12.71 11.63 -0.67
N ALA A 41 -12.66 10.89 0.44
CA ALA A 41 -11.70 11.11 1.52
C ALA A 41 -10.29 10.70 1.08
N THR A 42 -10.14 9.58 0.37
CA THR A 42 -8.84 9.17 -0.21
C THR A 42 -8.35 10.21 -1.22
N GLY A 43 -9.22 10.81 -2.04
CA GLY A 43 -8.82 11.92 -2.92
C GLY A 43 -8.21 13.11 -2.18
N LEU A 44 -8.84 13.57 -1.10
CA LEU A 44 -8.28 14.63 -0.24
C LEU A 44 -6.97 14.19 0.46
N TRP A 45 -6.87 12.91 0.82
CA TRP A 45 -5.66 12.33 1.37
C TRP A 45 -4.51 12.36 0.36
N VAL A 46 -4.77 12.10 -0.92
CA VAL A 46 -3.77 12.16 -2.01
C VAL A 46 -3.30 13.61 -2.22
N ILE A 47 -4.19 14.60 -2.26
CA ILE A 47 -3.79 16.02 -2.34
C ILE A 47 -2.85 16.41 -1.18
N ALA A 48 -3.11 15.91 0.03
CA ALA A 48 -2.26 16.14 1.19
C ALA A 48 -0.93 15.37 1.14
N HIS A 49 -0.90 14.22 0.47
CA HIS A 49 0.31 13.48 0.14
C HIS A 49 1.19 14.24 -0.85
N GLU A 50 0.60 14.79 -1.92
CA GLU A 50 1.28 15.68 -2.89
C GLU A 50 1.86 16.95 -2.22
N CYS A 51 1.14 17.49 -1.23
CA CYS A 51 1.67 18.54 -0.36
C CYS A 51 2.88 18.08 0.46
N GLY A 52 2.88 16.83 0.95
CA GLY A 52 3.99 16.24 1.69
C GLY A 52 5.29 16.15 0.88
N HIS A 53 5.21 15.80 -0.40
CA HIS A 53 6.37 15.85 -1.32
C HIS A 53 6.78 17.28 -1.71
N GLY A 54 5.90 18.25 -1.45
CA GLY A 54 6.06 19.63 -1.89
C GLY A 54 5.66 19.88 -3.35
N ALA A 55 5.02 18.90 -4.01
CA ALA A 55 4.70 18.95 -5.44
C ALA A 55 3.47 19.80 -5.76
N PHE A 56 2.47 19.83 -4.86
CA PHE A 56 1.16 20.47 -5.10
C PHE A 56 1.22 21.98 -5.38
N SER A 57 2.29 22.68 -4.99
CA SER A 57 2.52 24.11 -5.23
C SER A 57 4.00 24.45 -5.06
N ASP A 58 4.52 25.42 -5.81
CA ASP A 58 5.88 25.95 -5.61
C ASP A 58 6.10 26.53 -4.20
N SER A 59 5.02 26.91 -3.50
CA SER A 59 5.09 27.45 -2.15
C SER A 59 5.03 26.35 -1.10
N THR A 60 6.18 26.05 -0.47
CA THR A 60 6.28 25.16 0.70
C THR A 60 5.30 25.53 1.83
N ARG A 61 4.93 26.82 1.96
CA ARG A 61 3.93 27.28 2.93
C ARG A 61 2.52 26.82 2.54
N VAL A 62 2.14 26.94 1.26
CA VAL A 62 0.84 26.47 0.76
C VAL A 62 0.73 24.95 0.92
N ASN A 63 1.78 24.21 0.55
CA ASN A 63 1.85 22.76 0.75
C ASN A 63 1.66 22.39 2.21
N ASN A 64 2.48 22.91 3.12
CA ASN A 64 2.42 22.51 4.52
C ASN A 64 1.12 22.95 5.22
N VAL A 65 0.48 24.05 4.83
CA VAL A 65 -0.83 24.44 5.38
C VAL A 65 -1.95 23.56 4.83
N THR A 66 -2.00 23.34 3.51
CA THR A 66 -3.02 22.51 2.86
C THR A 66 -2.93 21.05 3.30
N GLY A 67 -1.72 20.47 3.26
CA GLY A 67 -1.44 19.11 3.70
C GLY A 67 -1.76 18.91 5.17
N TRP A 68 -1.29 19.80 6.05
CA TRP A 68 -1.61 19.74 7.48
C TRP A 68 -3.12 19.78 7.74
N PHE A 69 -3.86 20.69 7.10
CA PHE A 69 -5.30 20.79 7.28
C PHE A 69 -6.04 19.54 6.79
N LEU A 70 -5.76 19.08 5.56
CA LEU A 70 -6.43 17.95 4.93
C LEU A 70 -6.13 16.62 5.62
N HIS A 71 -4.87 16.34 5.97
CA HIS A 71 -4.53 15.13 6.72
C HIS A 71 -5.07 15.18 8.15
N SER A 72 -5.01 16.32 8.85
CA SER A 72 -5.59 16.42 10.21
C SER A 72 -7.10 16.20 10.21
N ALA A 73 -7.81 16.69 9.19
CA ALA A 73 -9.25 16.45 9.00
C ALA A 73 -9.59 14.95 8.73
N LEU A 74 -8.60 14.15 8.35
CA LEU A 74 -8.70 12.70 8.14
C LEU A 74 -8.01 11.89 9.26
N LEU A 75 -7.71 12.53 10.39
CA LEU A 75 -7.02 11.97 11.57
C LEU A 75 -5.59 11.46 11.27
N VAL A 76 -4.94 12.00 10.25
CA VAL A 76 -3.57 11.67 9.84
C VAL A 76 -2.60 12.75 10.34
N PRO A 77 -1.54 12.41 11.09
CA PRO A 77 -0.59 13.38 11.61
C PRO A 77 0.42 13.79 10.51
N TYR A 78 0.05 14.82 9.72
CA TYR A 78 0.74 15.26 8.50
C TYR A 78 2.28 15.30 8.57
N TYR A 79 2.88 15.88 9.61
CA TYR A 79 4.35 16.03 9.64
C TYR A 79 5.09 14.71 9.94
N SER A 80 4.53 13.85 10.81
CA SER A 80 5.02 12.47 10.99
C SER A 80 4.92 11.71 9.66
N TRP A 81 3.79 11.91 8.98
CA TRP A 81 3.46 11.29 7.70
C TRP A 81 4.34 11.80 6.52
N GLN A 82 4.71 13.08 6.52
CA GLN A 82 5.60 13.66 5.52
C GLN A 82 7.02 13.13 5.70
N MET A 83 7.52 13.14 6.94
CA MET A 83 8.80 12.55 7.29
C MET A 83 8.86 11.05 6.98
N SER A 84 7.75 10.35 7.14
CA SER A 84 7.68 8.91 6.90
C SER A 84 7.80 8.52 5.45
N HIS A 85 6.92 9.07 4.64
CA HIS A 85 6.76 8.72 3.26
C HIS A 85 8.04 9.11 2.48
N SER A 86 8.68 10.20 2.89
CA SER A 86 10.02 10.58 2.43
C SER A 86 11.14 9.59 2.82
N LYS A 87 10.97 8.70 3.81
CA LYS A 87 11.90 7.58 4.08
C LYS A 87 11.55 6.33 3.25
N HIS A 88 10.26 6.04 3.08
CA HIS A 88 9.76 4.98 2.19
C HIS A 88 10.32 5.15 0.77
N HIS A 89 10.09 6.29 0.11
CA HIS A 89 10.61 6.58 -1.24
C HIS A 89 12.13 6.40 -1.38
N LYS A 90 12.90 6.52 -0.30
CA LYS A 90 14.38 6.36 -0.28
C LYS A 90 14.83 4.91 -0.02
N ALA A 91 13.89 3.99 0.15
CA ALA A 91 14.11 2.62 0.60
C ALA A 91 13.02 1.62 0.14
N THR A 92 12.14 1.98 -0.80
CA THR A 92 11.07 1.13 -1.33
C THR A 92 11.58 -0.26 -1.69
N GLY A 93 10.88 -1.30 -1.26
CA GLY A 93 11.24 -2.71 -1.53
C GLY A 93 12.45 -3.24 -0.76
N ASN A 94 13.08 -2.43 0.12
CA ASN A 94 14.22 -2.87 0.91
C ASN A 94 13.80 -3.57 2.21
N MET A 95 14.11 -4.86 2.34
CA MET A 95 13.74 -5.71 3.47
C MET A 95 14.21 -5.21 4.85
N GLU A 96 15.22 -4.33 4.90
CA GLU A 96 15.78 -3.79 6.14
C GLU A 96 15.42 -2.32 6.40
N ARG A 97 14.94 -1.59 5.39
CA ARG A 97 14.84 -0.13 5.39
C ARG A 97 13.54 0.43 4.83
N ASP A 98 12.72 -0.38 4.18
CA ASP A 98 11.34 0.02 3.88
C ASP A 98 10.55 0.07 5.19
N MET A 99 9.93 1.22 5.40
CA MET A 99 9.16 1.52 6.59
C MET A 99 7.70 1.09 6.48
N VAL A 100 7.25 0.73 5.28
CA VAL A 100 5.82 0.62 4.95
C VAL A 100 5.34 -0.79 4.96
N PHE A 101 6.00 -1.58 4.14
CA PHE A 101 5.60 -2.92 3.77
C PHE A 101 6.88 -3.69 3.51
N VAL A 102 7.29 -4.48 4.50
CA VAL A 102 8.25 -5.54 4.29
C VAL A 102 7.46 -6.85 4.26
N PRO A 103 7.38 -7.54 3.11
CA PRO A 103 6.76 -8.85 3.08
C PRO A 103 7.58 -9.83 3.91
N ARG A 104 6.91 -10.82 4.49
CA ARG A 104 7.57 -11.83 5.33
C ARG A 104 8.49 -12.68 4.48
N THR A 105 9.63 -13.07 5.04
CA THR A 105 10.39 -14.22 4.55
C THR A 105 9.59 -15.52 4.78
N ARG A 106 10.01 -16.61 4.12
CA ARG A 106 9.43 -17.95 4.31
C ARG A 106 9.42 -18.38 5.79
N GLU A 107 10.47 -18.03 6.54
CA GLU A 107 10.67 -18.43 7.94
C GLU A 107 9.75 -17.66 8.90
N GLU A 108 9.61 -16.35 8.71
CA GLU A 108 8.65 -15.49 9.44
C GLU A 108 7.19 -15.85 9.11
N HIS A 109 6.93 -16.27 7.87
CA HIS A 109 5.62 -16.78 7.47
C HIS A 109 5.32 -18.14 8.15
N ALA A 110 6.28 -19.06 8.17
CA ALA A 110 6.12 -20.38 8.80
C ALA A 110 5.96 -20.31 10.32
N THR A 111 6.77 -19.51 11.01
CA THR A 111 6.73 -19.39 12.48
C THR A 111 5.41 -18.82 13.00
N ARG A 112 4.76 -17.91 12.26
CA ARG A 112 3.44 -17.36 12.65
C ARG A 112 2.30 -18.38 12.62
N LEU A 113 2.43 -19.48 11.86
CA LEU A 113 1.48 -20.61 11.85
C LEU A 113 1.69 -21.56 13.05
N GLY A 114 2.73 -21.33 13.86
CA GLY A 114 3.36 -22.27 14.79
C GLY A 114 2.72 -22.50 16.16
N THR A 115 1.43 -22.22 16.38
CA THR A 115 0.70 -22.76 17.55
C THR A 115 -0.75 -23.06 17.18
N MET A 116 -1.14 -24.34 17.17
CA MET A 116 -2.49 -24.88 16.86
C MET A 116 -3.11 -24.52 15.50
N ALA A 117 -2.60 -23.52 14.78
CA ALA A 117 -3.18 -23.03 13.53
C ALA A 117 -2.87 -23.89 12.29
N HIS A 118 -1.79 -24.67 12.27
CA HIS A 118 -1.25 -25.27 11.03
C HIS A 118 -2.29 -26.01 10.18
N GLU A 119 -3.03 -26.97 10.74
CA GLU A 119 -4.01 -27.77 9.98
C GLU A 119 -5.25 -26.97 9.56
N LEU A 120 -5.75 -26.11 10.44
CA LEU A 120 -6.98 -25.35 10.19
C LEU A 120 -6.72 -24.16 9.25
N ALA A 121 -5.56 -23.53 9.33
CA ALA A 121 -5.12 -22.50 8.38
C ALA A 121 -4.88 -23.13 7.00
N GLU A 122 -4.20 -24.27 6.91
CA GLU A 122 -3.96 -24.97 5.64
C GLU A 122 -5.26 -25.38 4.92
N LEU A 123 -6.30 -25.78 5.67
CA LEU A 123 -7.64 -26.04 5.15
C LEU A 123 -8.46 -24.77 4.81
N THR A 124 -8.11 -23.59 5.34
CA THR A 124 -8.92 -22.37 5.17
C THR A 124 -8.28 -21.26 4.35
N GLU A 125 -6.95 -21.09 4.34
CA GLU A 125 -6.25 -20.04 3.57
C GLU A 125 -6.50 -20.15 2.05
N GLU A 126 -6.71 -21.38 1.55
CA GLU A 126 -7.07 -21.62 0.16
C GLU A 126 -8.52 -21.24 -0.18
N THR A 127 -9.39 -21.10 0.81
CA THR A 127 -10.80 -20.80 0.59
C THR A 127 -11.00 -19.34 0.16
N PRO A 128 -11.87 -19.07 -0.83
CA PRO A 128 -12.21 -17.71 -1.21
C PRO A 128 -12.74 -16.85 -0.05
N ILE A 129 -13.40 -17.47 0.94
CA ILE A 129 -13.94 -16.76 2.10
C ILE A 129 -12.86 -16.28 3.07
N ALA A 130 -11.77 -17.04 3.29
CA ALA A 130 -10.66 -16.57 4.10
C ALA A 130 -9.90 -15.42 3.41
N THR A 131 -9.67 -15.51 2.09
CA THR A 131 -9.10 -14.42 1.29
C THR A 131 -9.96 -13.15 1.40
N LEU A 132 -11.29 -13.28 1.27
CA LEU A 132 -12.24 -12.17 1.39
C LEU A 132 -12.23 -11.56 2.80
N LEU A 133 -12.25 -12.38 3.85
CA LEU A 133 -12.18 -11.90 5.24
C LEU A 133 -10.86 -11.19 5.53
N HIS A 134 -9.74 -11.65 4.96
CA HIS A 134 -8.45 -10.96 5.06
C HIS A 134 -8.48 -9.58 4.39
N LEU A 135 -8.99 -9.50 3.15
CA LEU A 135 -9.14 -8.24 2.41
C LEU A 135 -10.04 -7.23 3.15
N VAL A 136 -11.17 -7.69 3.69
CA VAL A 136 -12.08 -6.85 4.51
C VAL A 136 -11.38 -6.40 5.80
N GLY A 137 -10.67 -7.29 6.49
CA GLY A 137 -9.89 -6.95 7.70
C GLY A 137 -8.76 -5.95 7.42
N GLN A 138 -8.05 -6.11 6.30
CA GLN A 138 -7.02 -5.18 5.85
C GLN A 138 -7.61 -3.80 5.53
N GLN A 139 -8.75 -3.74 4.85
CA GLN A 139 -9.38 -2.48 4.45
C GLN A 139 -10.03 -1.72 5.62
N LEU A 140 -10.56 -2.41 6.63
CA LEU A 140 -11.21 -1.81 7.80
C LEU A 140 -10.25 -1.54 8.97
N VAL A 141 -9.33 -2.47 9.25
CA VAL A 141 -8.49 -2.46 10.47
C VAL A 141 -7.01 -2.27 10.14
N GLY A 142 -6.58 -2.60 8.93
CA GLY A 142 -5.19 -2.43 8.49
C GLY A 142 -4.70 -0.99 8.64
N TRP A 143 -5.48 0.00 8.15
CA TRP A 143 -5.11 1.42 8.26
C TRP A 143 -5.05 1.92 9.73
N PRO A 144 -6.07 1.75 10.60
CA PRO A 144 -5.95 2.08 12.01
C PRO A 144 -4.81 1.35 12.74
N SER A 145 -4.61 0.05 12.47
CA SER A 145 -3.56 -0.74 13.11
C SER A 145 -2.16 -0.30 12.66
N TYR A 146 -2.02 0.11 11.41
CA TYR A 146 -0.80 0.71 10.88
C TYR A 146 -0.53 2.09 11.50
N LEU A 147 -1.54 2.98 11.56
CA LEU A 147 -1.46 4.27 12.24
C LEU A 147 -0.98 4.12 13.70
N VAL A 148 -1.55 3.16 14.45
CA VAL A 148 -1.35 3.00 15.89
C VAL A 148 -0.18 2.08 16.29
N ASN A 149 0.25 1.13 15.45
CA ASN A 149 1.19 0.06 15.87
C ASN A 149 2.28 -0.35 14.85
N ASN A 150 2.32 0.20 13.64
CA ASN A 150 3.24 -0.23 12.56
C ASN A 150 3.23 -1.74 12.23
N VAL A 151 2.08 -2.34 11.96
CA VAL A 151 1.99 -3.81 11.77
C VAL A 151 2.56 -4.35 10.44
N THR A 152 3.14 -3.51 9.57
CA THR A 152 3.64 -3.90 8.23
C THR A 152 5.05 -3.42 7.86
N GLY A 153 5.62 -2.42 8.53
CA GLY A 153 6.98 -1.96 8.26
C GLY A 153 8.07 -2.88 8.82
N HIS A 154 9.34 -2.61 8.52
CA HIS A 154 10.46 -3.33 9.14
C HIS A 154 10.49 -3.22 10.66
N ASN A 155 11.19 -4.14 11.35
CA ASN A 155 11.42 -4.07 12.80
C ASN A 155 12.84 -3.58 13.18
N TYR A 156 13.71 -3.25 12.22
CA TYR A 156 15.13 -2.93 12.43
C TYR A 156 15.42 -1.47 12.82
N HIS A 157 14.57 -0.87 13.66
CA HIS A 157 14.58 0.57 14.00
C HIS A 157 15.93 1.08 14.53
N GLU A 158 16.70 0.22 15.20
CA GLU A 158 18.04 0.56 15.70
C GLU A 158 19.05 0.88 14.59
N ARG A 159 18.84 0.39 13.35
CA ARG A 159 19.72 0.61 12.19
C ARG A 159 19.58 2.01 11.58
N HIS A 160 18.64 2.83 12.04
CA HIS A 160 18.51 4.22 11.58
C HIS A 160 19.72 5.07 11.99
N ARG A 161 20.37 5.72 11.02
CA ARG A 161 21.49 6.68 11.24
C ARG A 161 21.17 7.80 12.25
N GLU A 162 19.90 8.14 12.44
CA GLU A 162 19.41 9.12 13.42
C GLU A 162 19.46 8.64 14.88
N GLY A 163 19.71 7.35 15.14
CA GLY A 163 19.73 6.74 16.48
C GLY A 163 18.36 6.64 17.19
N ARG A 164 17.34 7.34 16.69
CA ARG A 164 15.99 7.49 17.27
C ARG A 164 15.15 6.22 17.41
N GLY A 165 15.61 5.11 16.82
CA GLY A 165 14.91 3.82 16.85
C GLY A 165 15.46 2.79 17.86
N LYS A 166 16.48 3.15 18.66
CA LYS A 166 16.99 2.24 19.71
C LYS A 166 15.89 1.87 20.71
N GLY A 167 15.78 0.59 21.05
CA GLY A 167 14.75 0.01 21.92
C GLY A 167 13.32 0.03 21.36
N LYS A 168 13.09 0.53 20.14
CA LYS A 168 11.75 0.57 19.52
C LYS A 168 11.47 -0.69 18.69
N HIS A 169 10.21 -1.13 18.69
CA HIS A 169 9.71 -2.26 17.91
C HIS A 169 8.27 -2.05 17.44
N ASN A 170 7.82 -2.86 16.49
CA ASN A 170 6.46 -2.83 15.98
C ASN A 170 5.50 -3.56 16.91
N GLY A 171 4.24 -3.12 16.98
CA GLY A 171 3.20 -3.67 17.84
C GLY A 171 2.77 -2.74 18.97
N PHE A 172 1.74 -3.17 19.70
CA PHE A 172 1.12 -2.38 20.75
C PHE A 172 2.08 -2.17 21.92
N GLY A 173 2.41 -0.91 22.22
CA GLY A 173 3.40 -0.52 23.23
C GLY A 173 4.85 -0.42 22.74
N GLY A 174 5.18 -0.88 21.53
CA GLY A 174 6.56 -0.91 21.00
C GLY A 174 7.17 0.44 20.61
N GLY A 175 6.39 1.52 20.67
CA GLY A 175 6.86 2.90 20.49
C GLY A 175 6.98 3.37 19.04
N VAL A 176 6.54 2.59 18.04
CA VAL A 176 6.52 2.98 16.62
C VAL A 176 5.08 3.14 16.14
N ASN A 177 4.59 4.38 16.09
CA ASN A 177 3.26 4.73 15.59
C ASN A 177 3.26 6.12 14.96
N HIS A 178 2.27 6.47 14.15
CA HIS A 178 2.28 7.72 13.38
C HIS A 178 2.07 8.97 14.26
N PHE A 179 1.49 8.79 15.46
CA PHE A 179 1.24 9.88 16.41
C PHE A 179 2.52 10.33 17.15
N ASP A 180 3.61 9.55 17.13
CA ASP A 180 4.95 10.01 17.49
C ASP A 180 5.62 10.72 16.30
N PRO A 181 5.90 12.04 16.35
CA PRO A 181 6.53 12.80 15.27
C PRO A 181 8.00 12.42 14.99
N ARG A 182 8.54 11.40 15.67
CA ARG A 182 9.85 10.79 15.38
C ARG A 182 9.72 9.47 14.59
N SER A 183 8.50 9.01 14.32
CA SER A 183 8.18 7.72 13.68
C SER A 183 7.95 7.88 12.16
N PRO A 184 8.39 6.94 11.29
CA PRO A 184 8.39 7.22 9.86
C PRO A 184 7.76 6.11 8.98
N LEU A 185 6.42 5.95 8.89
CA LEU A 185 5.71 4.95 8.03
C LEU A 185 4.65 5.55 7.03
N CYS A 186 4.60 5.18 5.72
CA CYS A 186 3.44 5.20 4.74
C CYS A 186 3.86 4.98 3.23
N ILE A 187 3.12 4.37 2.27
CA ILE A 187 1.77 3.71 2.18
C ILE A 187 1.64 2.77 0.89
N THR A 188 0.42 2.38 0.48
CA THR A 188 -0.04 1.67 -0.78
C THR A 188 0.28 0.17 -0.98
N PHE A 189 -0.75 -0.66 -1.24
CA PHE A 189 -0.59 -2.13 -1.39
C PHE A 189 -0.37 -2.59 -2.84
N LEU A 190 -1.30 -2.31 -3.77
CA LEU A 190 -1.30 -2.92 -5.12
C LEU A 190 -0.20 -2.43 -6.06
N GLN A 191 0.32 -1.25 -5.78
CA GLN A 191 1.41 -0.61 -6.50
C GLN A 191 2.79 -1.10 -6.00
N HIS A 192 2.83 -1.78 -4.85
CA HIS A 192 4.04 -2.36 -4.23
C HIS A 192 3.99 -3.89 -4.10
N THR A 193 2.85 -4.51 -4.44
CA THR A 193 2.63 -5.95 -4.29
C THR A 193 2.23 -6.54 -5.63
N ASP A 194 3.15 -7.31 -6.23
CA ASP A 194 2.94 -8.08 -7.45
C ASP A 194 3.96 -9.23 -7.51
N PRO A 195 3.63 -10.43 -8.04
CA PRO A 195 4.59 -11.54 -8.17
C PRO A 195 5.85 -11.21 -8.99
N SER A 196 5.80 -10.18 -9.83
CA SER A 196 6.90 -9.77 -10.70
C SER A 196 7.83 -8.69 -10.11
N LEU A 197 7.59 -8.25 -8.87
CA LEU A 197 8.33 -7.17 -8.19
C LEU A 197 9.47 -7.70 -7.26
N PRO A 198 10.74 -7.32 -7.51
CA PRO A 198 11.92 -7.79 -6.77
C PRO A 198 12.20 -7.04 -5.45
N HIS A 199 12.04 -7.71 -4.32
CA HIS A 199 12.41 -7.17 -3.02
C HIS A 199 13.91 -7.38 -2.71
N TYR A 200 14.54 -6.44 -1.99
CA TYR A 200 16.01 -6.38 -1.87
C TYR A 200 16.52 -6.45 -0.43
N THR A 201 17.59 -7.22 -0.19
CA THR A 201 18.36 -7.13 1.07
C THR A 201 19.14 -5.81 1.16
N GLY A 202 19.67 -5.46 2.34
CA GLY A 202 20.35 -4.18 2.59
C GLY A 202 21.49 -3.86 1.62
N GLU A 203 22.23 -4.86 1.15
CA GLU A 203 23.33 -4.71 0.18
C GLU A 203 22.85 -4.56 -1.27
N GLN A 204 21.69 -5.10 -1.62
CA GLN A 204 21.17 -5.08 -3.00
C GLN A 204 20.20 -3.92 -3.26
N GLY A 205 19.62 -3.32 -2.23
CA GLY A 205 18.71 -2.19 -2.36
C GLY A 205 19.42 -0.86 -2.59
N ASN A 206 18.93 -0.08 -3.57
CA ASN A 206 19.28 1.32 -3.76
C ASN A 206 18.05 2.09 -4.28
N PHE A 207 18.10 3.43 -4.28
CA PHE A 207 16.95 4.26 -4.68
C PHE A 207 16.41 3.92 -6.09
N VAL A 208 17.28 3.77 -7.08
CA VAL A 208 16.87 3.48 -8.47
C VAL A 208 16.22 2.10 -8.61
N ARG A 209 16.67 1.12 -7.81
CA ARG A 209 16.07 -0.22 -7.71
C ARG A 209 14.73 -0.19 -6.96
N GLY A 210 14.64 0.55 -5.85
CA GLY A 210 13.41 0.67 -5.07
C GLY A 210 12.29 1.42 -5.80
N ALA A 211 12.62 2.48 -6.54
CA ALA A 211 11.64 3.17 -7.38
C ALA A 211 11.16 2.30 -8.57
N ALA A 212 12.01 1.40 -9.09
CA ALA A 212 11.61 0.35 -10.03
C ALA A 212 10.77 -0.77 -9.38
N ASP A 213 10.75 -0.89 -8.05
CA ASP A 213 10.00 -1.91 -7.32
C ASP A 213 8.54 -1.47 -7.05
N THR A 214 7.93 -0.89 -8.08
CA THR A 214 6.55 -0.41 -8.09
C THR A 214 5.87 -0.73 -9.42
N ILE A 215 4.53 -0.71 -9.46
CA ILE A 215 3.74 -1.07 -10.64
C ILE A 215 2.49 -0.20 -10.78
N ASP A 216 2.31 0.38 -11.97
CA ASP A 216 1.13 1.16 -12.32
C ASP A 216 -0.07 0.25 -12.61
N ARG A 217 -1.27 0.64 -12.16
CA ARG A 217 -2.53 -0.08 -12.39
C ARG A 217 -3.59 0.91 -12.92
N GLU A 218 -4.63 0.43 -13.60
CA GLU A 218 -5.69 1.29 -14.14
C GLU A 218 -6.99 1.10 -13.36
N MET A 219 -7.37 2.08 -12.53
CA MET A 219 -8.64 2.13 -11.80
C MET A 219 -9.69 3.01 -12.52
N GLY A 220 -9.38 3.48 -13.74
CA GLY A 220 -10.32 4.19 -14.60
C GLY A 220 -10.77 5.52 -14.01
N PHE A 221 -12.06 5.81 -14.11
CA PHE A 221 -12.64 7.06 -13.61
C PHE A 221 -12.31 7.32 -12.13
N VAL A 222 -12.26 6.27 -11.29
CA VAL A 222 -11.98 6.43 -9.86
C VAL A 222 -10.53 6.83 -9.62
N GLY A 223 -9.58 6.12 -10.22
CA GLY A 223 -8.15 6.45 -10.11
C GLY A 223 -7.87 7.86 -10.64
N ARG A 224 -8.22 8.10 -11.91
CA ARG A 224 -7.88 9.34 -12.63
C ARG A 224 -8.59 10.60 -12.12
N HIS A 225 -9.84 10.51 -11.66
CA HIS A 225 -10.63 11.70 -11.27
C HIS A 225 -10.97 11.81 -9.78
N LEU A 226 -10.94 10.71 -9.00
CA LEU A 226 -11.19 10.75 -7.56
C LEU A 226 -9.91 10.55 -6.73
N LEU A 227 -8.94 9.79 -7.24
CA LEU A 227 -7.65 9.52 -6.58
C LEU A 227 -6.47 10.23 -7.28
N HIS A 228 -6.76 11.19 -8.15
CA HIS A 228 -5.75 12.05 -8.79
C HIS A 228 -4.66 11.32 -9.59
N GLY A 229 -4.94 10.15 -10.19
CA GLY A 229 -4.00 9.44 -11.06
C GLY A 229 -2.83 8.76 -10.33
N ILE A 230 -2.79 8.77 -8.99
CA ILE A 230 -1.70 8.17 -8.20
C ILE A 230 -1.65 6.64 -8.29
N VAL A 231 -2.71 6.02 -8.83
CA VAL A 231 -2.81 4.57 -9.10
C VAL A 231 -2.21 4.24 -10.47
N GLU A 232 -2.37 5.16 -11.42
CA GLU A 232 -1.98 5.05 -12.83
C GLU A 232 -0.56 5.55 -13.13
N THR A 233 0.05 6.35 -12.24
CA THR A 233 1.36 7.01 -12.42
C THR A 233 2.32 6.81 -11.24
N HIS A 234 2.09 5.76 -10.45
CA HIS A 234 2.85 5.43 -9.24
C HIS A 234 4.35 5.18 -9.48
N VAL A 235 4.73 4.58 -10.61
CA VAL A 235 6.14 4.34 -10.96
C VAL A 235 6.88 5.67 -11.14
N LEU A 236 6.30 6.60 -11.90
CA LEU A 236 6.85 7.96 -12.00
C LEU A 236 6.92 8.61 -10.60
N HIS A 237 5.85 8.48 -9.83
CA HIS A 237 5.76 9.09 -8.50
C HIS A 237 6.89 8.61 -7.57
N HIS A 238 7.30 7.34 -7.61
CA HIS A 238 8.45 6.88 -6.81
C HIS A 238 9.81 7.42 -7.31
N TYR A 239 9.98 7.58 -8.62
CA TYR A 239 11.18 8.19 -9.19
C TYR A 239 11.29 9.71 -8.94
N ILE A 240 10.19 10.45 -9.11
CA ILE A 240 10.16 11.92 -9.12
C ILE A 240 8.90 12.44 -8.43
N SER A 241 8.69 12.10 -7.16
CA SER A 241 7.52 12.54 -6.36
C SER A 241 7.33 14.06 -6.23
N SER A 242 8.29 14.88 -6.67
CA SER A 242 8.17 16.33 -6.78
C SER A 242 7.43 16.81 -8.04
N ILE A 243 7.09 15.92 -8.98
CA ILE A 243 6.20 16.23 -10.10
C ILE A 243 4.75 16.08 -9.60
N PRO A 244 3.92 17.14 -9.66
CA PRO A 244 2.54 17.06 -9.22
C PRO A 244 1.69 16.16 -10.12
N PHE A 245 0.69 15.51 -9.52
CA PHE A 245 -0.28 14.66 -10.19
C PHE A 245 -0.86 15.24 -11.50
N TYR A 246 -1.08 16.55 -11.59
CA TYR A 246 -1.65 17.19 -12.78
C TYR A 246 -0.70 17.27 -13.99
N ASN A 247 0.59 16.97 -13.80
CA ASN A 247 1.58 16.77 -14.86
C ASN A 247 2.06 15.30 -14.96
N ALA A 248 1.51 14.39 -14.15
CA ALA A 248 2.07 13.05 -13.97
C ALA A 248 1.85 12.11 -15.18
N ASP A 249 0.72 12.23 -15.91
CA ASP A 249 0.52 11.44 -17.14
C ASP A 249 1.60 11.78 -18.20
N GLU A 250 1.89 13.07 -18.45
CA GLU A 250 2.90 13.52 -19.41
C GLU A 250 4.31 13.03 -19.03
N ALA A 251 4.71 13.23 -17.78
CA ALA A 251 6.00 12.78 -17.28
C ALA A 251 6.11 11.24 -17.22
N THR A 252 4.99 10.52 -17.12
CA THR A 252 4.94 9.05 -17.19
C THR A 252 5.20 8.56 -18.62
N GLU A 253 4.64 9.21 -19.64
CA GLU A 253 5.02 8.93 -21.03
C GLU A 253 6.48 9.32 -21.33
N ALA A 254 7.02 10.36 -20.69
CA ALA A 254 8.43 10.74 -20.84
C ALA A 254 9.42 9.74 -20.20
N ILE A 255 9.09 9.12 -19.07
CA ILE A 255 9.98 8.17 -18.37
C ILE A 255 9.93 6.74 -18.96
N LYS A 256 8.80 6.34 -19.55
CA LYS A 256 8.59 5.01 -20.17
C LYS A 256 9.70 4.61 -21.15
N PRO A 257 10.11 5.43 -22.15
CA PRO A 257 11.22 5.08 -23.05
C PRO A 257 12.58 4.93 -22.35
N VAL A 258 12.82 5.68 -21.27
CA VAL A 258 14.09 5.67 -20.54
C VAL A 258 14.23 4.39 -19.70
N MET A 259 13.15 3.96 -19.06
CA MET A 259 13.11 2.71 -18.31
C MET A 259 12.97 1.47 -19.21
N GLY A 260 12.27 1.59 -20.35
CA GLY A 260 12.00 0.51 -21.29
C GLY A 260 11.41 -0.72 -20.58
N LYS A 261 12.07 -1.88 -20.72
CA LYS A 261 11.68 -3.15 -20.09
C LYS A 261 11.63 -3.15 -18.54
N HIS A 262 12.13 -2.10 -17.89
CA HIS A 262 12.11 -1.97 -16.44
C HIS A 262 10.89 -1.21 -15.92
N TYR A 263 10.17 -0.47 -16.78
CA TYR A 263 8.89 0.14 -16.41
C TYR A 263 7.83 -0.96 -16.25
N ARG A 264 7.02 -0.87 -15.19
CA ARG A 264 6.01 -1.89 -14.86
C ARG A 264 4.62 -1.27 -14.80
N ALA A 265 3.72 -1.83 -15.60
CA ALA A 265 2.30 -1.50 -15.56
C ALA A 265 1.46 -2.76 -15.82
N ASP A 266 0.34 -2.88 -15.13
CA ASP A 266 -0.69 -3.88 -15.34
C ASP A 266 -2.05 -3.20 -15.42
N VAL A 267 -2.36 -2.72 -16.63
CA VAL A 267 -3.54 -1.92 -16.98
C VAL A 267 -4.54 -2.70 -17.85
N ARG A 268 -4.35 -4.02 -17.96
CA ARG A 268 -5.24 -4.93 -18.71
C ARG A 268 -6.62 -4.94 -18.07
N ASP A 269 -7.67 -5.09 -18.86
CA ASP A 269 -9.07 -5.15 -18.40
C ASP A 269 -9.54 -3.91 -17.56
N GLY A 270 -8.72 -2.84 -17.50
CA GLY A 270 -9.01 -1.59 -16.78
C GLY A 270 -9.40 -1.82 -15.32
N PRO A 271 -10.47 -1.16 -14.81
CA PRO A 271 -10.94 -1.33 -13.43
C PRO A 271 -11.24 -2.78 -13.03
N TRP A 272 -11.65 -3.65 -13.97
CA TRP A 272 -11.84 -5.07 -13.68
C TRP A 272 -10.51 -5.81 -13.52
N GLY A 273 -9.48 -5.39 -14.26
CA GLY A 273 -8.10 -5.77 -14.03
C GLY A 273 -7.60 -5.36 -12.65
N PHE A 274 -7.83 -4.12 -12.23
CA PHE A 274 -7.48 -3.66 -10.88
C PHE A 274 -8.07 -4.55 -9.77
N ILE A 275 -9.38 -4.86 -9.85
CA ILE A 275 -10.06 -5.75 -8.90
C ILE A 275 -9.53 -7.20 -8.99
N ARG A 276 -9.21 -7.69 -10.18
CA ARG A 276 -8.59 -9.01 -10.40
C ARG A 276 -7.18 -9.05 -9.79
N SER A 277 -6.37 -8.02 -9.98
CA SER A 277 -5.00 -7.94 -9.47
C SER A 277 -4.97 -7.72 -7.95
N LEU A 278 -6.02 -7.16 -7.34
CA LEU A 278 -6.23 -7.23 -5.87
C LEU A 278 -6.33 -8.68 -5.38
N TRP A 279 -7.21 -9.46 -6.01
CA TRP A 279 -7.44 -10.87 -5.67
C TRP A 279 -6.20 -11.73 -5.94
N THR A 280 -5.59 -11.57 -7.11
CA THR A 280 -4.38 -12.32 -7.50
C THR A 280 -3.22 -11.98 -6.59
N SER A 281 -2.95 -10.71 -6.27
CA SER A 281 -1.84 -10.34 -5.37
C SER A 281 -2.06 -10.87 -3.95
N ALA A 282 -3.27 -10.73 -3.40
CA ALA A 282 -3.61 -11.25 -2.07
C ALA A 282 -3.44 -12.77 -1.95
N ARG A 283 -3.63 -13.54 -3.03
CA ARG A 283 -3.36 -14.99 -3.05
C ARG A 283 -1.92 -15.35 -3.39
N SER A 284 -1.27 -14.66 -4.32
CA SER A 284 0.03 -15.07 -4.87
C SER A 284 1.24 -14.51 -4.12
N CYS A 285 1.07 -13.45 -3.34
CA CYS A 285 2.13 -12.72 -2.62
C CYS A 285 2.15 -13.05 -1.12
N GLN A 286 2.33 -14.31 -0.75
CA GLN A 286 2.22 -14.79 0.65
C GLN A 286 3.50 -14.62 1.47
N TRP A 287 4.67 -14.83 0.85
CA TRP A 287 6.00 -14.53 1.41
C TRP A 287 7.01 -14.28 0.28
N VAL A 288 8.19 -13.76 0.60
CA VAL A 288 9.32 -13.62 -0.33
C VAL A 288 10.48 -14.55 0.01
N GLU A 289 11.19 -15.00 -1.02
CA GLU A 289 12.41 -15.81 -0.93
C GLU A 289 13.25 -15.63 -2.22
N PRO A 290 14.54 -16.01 -2.23
CA PRO A 290 15.36 -15.97 -3.44
C PRO A 290 14.76 -16.80 -4.60
N SER A 291 15.24 -16.56 -5.81
CA SER A 291 14.93 -17.42 -6.96
C SER A 291 15.70 -18.74 -6.91
N VAL A 292 15.12 -19.79 -7.49
CA VAL A 292 15.78 -21.10 -7.63
C VAL A 292 17.12 -20.92 -8.36
N GLY A 293 18.20 -21.45 -7.80
CA GLY A 293 19.55 -21.32 -8.38
C GLY A 293 20.17 -19.92 -8.26
N ALA A 294 19.65 -19.02 -7.42
CA ALA A 294 20.24 -17.71 -7.22
C ALA A 294 21.62 -17.79 -6.54
N GLU A 295 22.64 -17.24 -7.21
CA GLU A 295 24.02 -17.18 -6.73
C GLU A 295 24.54 -15.73 -6.64
N GLY A 296 25.61 -15.54 -5.86
CA GLY A 296 26.22 -14.23 -5.60
C GLY A 296 25.18 -13.17 -5.17
N ALA A 297 25.23 -12.02 -5.83
CA ALA A 297 24.29 -10.91 -5.63
C ALA A 297 22.81 -11.30 -5.82
N GLY A 298 22.51 -12.33 -6.61
CA GLY A 298 21.15 -12.83 -6.84
C GLY A 298 20.48 -13.36 -5.57
N LYS A 299 21.25 -13.82 -4.57
CA LYS A 299 20.72 -14.25 -3.26
C LYS A 299 20.09 -13.12 -2.46
N GLY A 300 20.48 -11.87 -2.73
CA GLY A 300 19.89 -10.67 -2.12
C GLY A 300 18.70 -10.09 -2.89
N ILE A 301 18.19 -10.78 -3.91
CA ILE A 301 17.01 -10.40 -4.68
C ILE A 301 15.93 -11.47 -4.45
N LEU A 302 14.88 -11.07 -3.75
CA LEU A 302 13.78 -11.92 -3.31
C LEU A 302 12.55 -11.65 -4.19
N PHE A 303 11.71 -12.66 -4.39
CA PHE A 303 10.45 -12.53 -5.11
C PHE A 303 9.34 -13.26 -4.37
N PHE A 304 8.11 -12.83 -4.59
CA PHE A 304 6.92 -13.42 -3.98
C PHE A 304 6.68 -14.88 -4.40
N ARG A 305 6.16 -15.66 -3.45
CA ARG A 305 5.73 -17.06 -3.57
C ARG A 305 4.44 -17.31 -2.78
N ASN A 306 3.87 -18.49 -3.03
CA ASN A 306 2.63 -18.97 -2.41
C ASN A 306 2.58 -20.50 -2.34
N ARG A 307 1.59 -21.04 -1.60
CA ARG A 307 1.25 -22.47 -1.55
C ARG A 307 0.19 -22.88 -2.60
N ASN A 308 -0.59 -21.92 -3.09
CA ASN A 308 -1.78 -22.14 -3.91
C ASN A 308 -1.54 -22.38 -5.41
N HIS A 309 -0.28 -22.51 -5.84
CA HIS A 309 0.10 -22.71 -7.24
C HIS A 309 -0.28 -21.54 -8.18
N ILE A 310 -0.62 -20.36 -7.65
CA ILE A 310 -0.99 -19.18 -8.45
C ILE A 310 0.27 -18.35 -8.72
N GLY A 311 0.94 -18.59 -9.85
CA GLY A 311 2.15 -17.88 -10.25
C GLY A 311 3.42 -18.69 -10.01
N VAL A 312 4.47 -18.09 -9.45
CA VAL A 312 5.79 -18.72 -9.32
C VAL A 312 5.86 -19.61 -8.07
N PRO A 313 6.12 -20.92 -8.20
CA PRO A 313 6.18 -21.85 -7.07
C PRO A 313 7.45 -21.66 -6.22
N PRO A 314 7.41 -22.02 -4.92
CA PRO A 314 8.53 -21.84 -4.00
C PRO A 314 9.63 -22.90 -4.15
N MET A 315 10.84 -22.52 -3.73
CA MET A 315 12.01 -23.39 -3.68
C MET A 315 11.72 -24.67 -2.90
N GLY A 316 12.17 -25.81 -3.44
CA GLY A 316 11.97 -27.14 -2.88
C GLY A 316 10.68 -27.85 -3.29
N ARG A 317 9.70 -27.15 -3.91
CA ARG A 317 8.50 -27.80 -4.45
C ARG A 317 8.69 -28.20 -5.92
N THR A 318 9.54 -29.20 -6.14
CA THR A 318 9.53 -29.95 -7.40
C THR A 318 8.28 -30.82 -7.49
N ASP A 319 7.75 -31.04 -8.70
CA ASP A 319 6.39 -31.58 -8.92
C ASP A 319 6.23 -33.06 -8.53
N LYS A 320 6.06 -33.33 -7.23
CA LYS A 320 5.63 -34.62 -6.66
C LYS A 320 4.80 -34.45 -5.38
N GLN A 321 3.52 -34.15 -5.55
CA GLN A 321 2.43 -34.43 -4.60
C GLN A 321 1.13 -34.57 -5.40
#